data_AF-A0A8T4ZWL8-F1
#
_entry.id   AF-A0A8T4ZWL8-F1
#
_cell.length_a   1.000
_cell.length_b   1.000
_cell.length_c   1.000
_cell.angle_alpha   90.00
_cell.angle_beta   90.00
_cell.angle_gamma   90.00
#
_symmetry.space_group_name_H-M   'P 1'
#
loop_
_entity.id
_entity.type
_entity.pdbx_description
1 polymer ?
#
loop_
_entity_poly.entity_id
_entity_poly.type
_entity_poly.pdbx_seq_one_letter_code
_entity_poly.pdbx_strand_id
1 'polypeptide(L)' 'MGFYTTQKTKETMQTGLDESLTALQLDGVVTAKTDSFGHIEYLAFPVKLSAGRAAIDLGKTRLRFQYNRKMQL' A
#
# COMPACT_ATOMS: atom_id res chain seq x y z
N MET A 1 -35.75 -13.80 6.80
CA MET A 1 -34.68 -13.96 5.79
C MET A 1 -34.36 -12.67 5.01
N GLY A 2 -35.34 -11.81 4.66
CA GLY A 2 -35.06 -10.57 3.92
C GLY A 2 -34.31 -9.46 4.67
N PHE A 3 -34.55 -9.27 5.97
CA PHE A 3 -33.82 -8.26 6.77
C PHE A 3 -32.33 -8.60 6.99
N TYR A 4 -31.99 -9.89 7.07
CA TYR A 4 -30.60 -10.33 7.21
C TYR A 4 -29.84 -10.13 5.90
N THR A 5 -30.45 -10.48 4.75
CA THR A 5 -29.85 -10.25 3.44
C THR A 5 -29.62 -8.77 3.18
N THR A 6 -30.57 -7.89 3.52
CA THR A 6 -30.39 -6.43 3.36
C THR A 6 -29.28 -5.88 4.26
N GLN A 7 -29.17 -6.34 5.51
CA GLN A 7 -28.08 -5.96 6.40
C GLN A 7 -26.72 -6.43 5.87
N LYS A 8 -26.65 -7.68 5.37
CA LYS A 8 -25.42 -8.22 4.79
C LYS A 8 -25.01 -7.49 3.50
N THR A 9 -25.98 -7.11 2.66
CA THR A 9 -25.74 -6.31 1.46
C THR A 9 -25.19 -4.94 1.83
N LYS A 10 -25.76 -4.27 2.86
CA LYS A 10 -25.27 -2.97 3.33
C LYS A 10 -23.84 -3.07 3.87
N GLU A 11 -23.53 -4.08 4.68
CA GLU A 11 -22.16 -4.34 5.14
C GLU A 11 -21.20 -4.53 3.97
N THR A 12 -21.56 -5.40 3.03
CA THR A 12 -20.70 -5.73 1.88
C THR A 12 -20.44 -4.50 1.00
N MET A 13 -21.47 -3.67 0.77
CA MET A 13 -21.32 -2.41 0.04
C MET A 13 -20.39 -1.43 0.76
N GLN A 14 -20.55 -1.30 2.08
CA GLN A 14 -19.69 -0.43 2.88
C GLN A 14 -18.24 -0.94 2.85
N THR A 15 -18.01 -2.23 3.05
CA THR A 15 -16.68 -2.84 2.98
C THR A 15 -16.06 -2.71 1.60
N GLY A 16 -16.82 -2.90 0.51
CA GLY A 16 -16.31 -2.74 -0.85
C GLY A 16 -15.93 -1.29 -1.19
N LEU A 17 -16.73 -0.32 -0.72
CA LEU A 17 -16.38 1.10 -0.83
C LEU A 17 -15.11 1.40 -0.02
N ASP A 18 -15.01 0.86 1.19
CA ASP A 18 -13.86 1.05 2.05
C ASP A 18 -12.59 0.48 1.44
N GLU A 19 -12.61 -0.76 0.93
CA GLU A 19 -11.47 -1.39 0.27
C GLU A 19 -11.03 -0.60 -0.97
N SER A 20 -11.96 -0.16 -1.81
CA SER A 20 -11.66 0.65 -3.00
C SER A 20 -10.98 1.97 -2.65
N LEU A 21 -11.37 2.58 -1.53
CA LEU A 21 -10.79 3.84 -1.06
C LEU A 21 -9.48 3.65 -0.27
N THR A 22 -9.16 2.45 0.25
CA THR A 22 -7.91 2.18 1.00
C THR A 22 -6.63 2.16 0.16
N ALA A 23 -6.66 2.60 -1.09
CA ALA A 23 -5.46 2.65 -1.93
C ALA A 23 -4.38 3.56 -1.31
N LEU A 24 -3.28 2.94 -0.85
CA LEU A 24 -2.05 3.61 -0.47
C LEU A 24 -1.26 3.88 -1.75
N GLN A 25 -0.98 5.15 -2.01
CA GLN A 25 -0.33 5.57 -3.25
C GLN A 25 1.12 5.99 -2.95
N LEU A 26 2.04 5.59 -3.84
CA LEU A 26 3.38 6.19 -3.86
C LEU A 26 3.25 7.63 -4.33
N ASP A 27 3.74 8.57 -3.51
CA ASP A 27 3.62 10.00 -3.77
C ASP A 27 5.00 10.63 -3.94
N GLY A 28 5.40 10.83 -5.18
CA GLY A 28 6.70 11.43 -5.51
C GLY A 28 7.78 10.39 -5.84
N VAL A 29 9.03 10.71 -5.49
CA VAL A 29 10.21 9.99 -5.96
C VAL A 29 10.80 9.13 -4.84
N VAL A 30 11.05 7.86 -5.16
CA VAL A 30 11.78 6.95 -4.28
C VAL A 30 13.24 7.39 -4.23
N THR A 31 13.72 7.71 -3.03
CA THR A 31 15.08 8.20 -2.81
C THR A 31 15.91 7.13 -2.09
N ALA A 32 17.13 6.91 -2.55
CA ALA A 32 18.06 5.97 -1.96
C ALA A 32 19.33 6.69 -1.51
N LYS A 33 19.83 6.36 -0.32
CA LYS A 33 21.16 6.78 0.14
C LYS A 33 22.14 5.63 -0.06
N THR A 34 23.24 5.90 -0.76
CA THR A 34 24.34 4.96 -0.95
C THR A 34 25.47 5.24 0.02
N ASP A 35 26.14 4.19 0.47
CA ASP A 35 27.41 4.29 1.20
C ASP A 35 28.60 4.51 0.24
N SER A 36 29.78 4.78 0.81
CA SER A 36 31.06 5.00 0.14
C SER A 36 31.48 3.88 -0.81
N PHE A 37 30.96 2.67 -0.59
CA PHE A 37 31.19 1.49 -1.44
C PHE A 37 30.14 1.29 -2.54
N GLY A 38 29.18 2.20 -2.68
CA GLY A 38 28.12 2.14 -3.70
C GLY A 38 26.95 1.20 -3.37
N HIS A 39 26.89 0.67 -2.14
CA HIS A 39 25.75 -0.12 -1.67
C HIS A 39 24.62 0.79 -1.19
N ILE A 40 23.37 0.40 -1.45
CA ILE A 40 22.18 1.11 -0.94
C ILE A 40 22.03 0.81 0.56
N GLU A 41 22.12 1.84 1.38
CA GLU A 41 21.99 1.76 2.85
C GLU A 41 20.55 2.07 3.30
N TYR A 42 19.94 3.10 2.71
CA TYR A 42 18.57 3.52 3.04
C TYR A 42 17.73 3.73 1.78
N LEU A 43 16.45 3.39 1.87
CA LEU A 43 15.43 3.64 0.85
C LEU A 43 14.23 4.34 1.50
N ALA A 44 13.88 5.51 0.97
CA ALA A 44 12.72 6.28 1.38
C ALA A 44 11.64 6.19 0.30
N PHE A 45 10.49 5.61 0.66
CA PHE A 45 9.29 5.54 -0.18
C PHE A 45 8.27 6.52 0.37
N PRO A 46 8.13 7.71 -0.23
CA PRO A 46 7.07 8.63 0.16
C PRO A 46 5.72 8.02 -0.26
N VAL A 47 4.82 7.88 0.70
CA VAL A 47 3.48 7.32 0.49
C VAL A 47 2.43 8.27 1.01
N LYS A 48 1.33 8.39 0.28
CA LYS A 48 0.16 9.17 0.71
C LYS A 48 -1.09 8.31 0.78
N LEU A 49 -2.01 8.78 1.61
CA LEU A 49 -3.37 8.26 1.64
C LEU A 49 -4.18 8.89 0.50
N SER A 50 -5.09 8.11 -0.09
CA SER A 50 -6.06 8.65 -1.04
C SER A 50 -6.93 9.73 -0.37
N ALA A 51 -7.36 10.73 -1.14
CA ALA A 51 -8.14 11.85 -0.62
C ALA A 51 -9.45 11.37 0.02
N GLY A 52 -9.74 11.84 1.24
CA GLY A 52 -10.99 11.53 1.96
C GLY A 52 -10.96 10.27 2.84
N ARG A 53 -9.77 9.71 3.14
CA ARG A 53 -9.65 8.48 3.95
C ARG A 53 -9.43 8.75 5.45
N ALA A 54 -9.92 7.81 6.27
CA ALA A 54 -9.55 7.66 7.68
C ALA A 54 -8.12 7.11 7.82
N ALA A 55 -7.50 7.30 8.99
CA ALA A 55 -6.14 6.84 9.28
C ALA A 55 -5.95 5.34 8.96
N ILE A 56 -4.89 5.01 8.21
CA ILE A 56 -4.50 3.62 7.92
C ILE A 56 -3.40 3.20 8.89
N ASP A 57 -3.54 1.99 9.44
CA ASP A 57 -2.52 1.35 10.28
C ASP A 57 -1.40 0.78 9.41
N LEU A 58 -0.23 1.42 9.45
CA LEU A 58 0.98 1.00 8.73
C LEU A 58 1.62 -0.27 9.33
N GLY A 59 1.29 -0.65 10.57
CA GLY A 59 1.82 -1.86 11.22
C GLY A 59 1.36 -3.16 10.58
N LYS A 60 0.24 -3.13 9.84
CA LYS A 60 -0.31 -4.28 9.10
C LYS A 60 0.04 -4.27 7.62
N THR A 61 0.73 -3.23 7.15
CA THR A 61 1.14 -3.10 5.75
C THR A 61 2.39 -3.92 5.48
N ARG A 62 2.41 -4.64 4.35
CA ARG A 62 3.56 -5.46 3.94
C ARG A 62 4.24 -4.83 2.73
N LEU A 63 5.49 -4.40 2.89
CA LEU A 63 6.37 -4.05 1.78
C LEU A 63 7.07 -5.31 1.26
N ARG A 64 7.01 -5.57 -0.05
CA ARG A 64 7.67 -6.70 -0.71
C ARG A 64 8.72 -6.17 -1.69
N PHE A 65 9.98 -6.56 -1.49
CA PHE A 65 11.04 -6.34 -2.46
C PHE A 65 11.26 -7.60 -3.29
N GLN A 66 11.36 -7.44 -4.61
CA GLN A 66 11.73 -8.51 -5.52
C GLN A 66 12.96 -8.06 -6.31
N TYR A 67 14.10 -8.69 -6.04
CA TYR A 67 15.32 -8.46 -6.80
C TYR A 67 15.40 -9.45 -7.96
N ASN A 68 15.51 -8.94 -9.19
CA ASN A 68 15.63 -9.76 -10.38
C ASN A 68 17.04 -9.60 -10.97
N ARG A 69 17.89 -10.62 -10.78
CA ARG A 69 19.26 -10.61 -11.28
C ARG A 69 19.24 -10.93 -12.77
N LYS A 70 19.44 -9.92 -13.64
CA LYS A 70 19.76 -10.20 -15.04
C LYS A 70 21.17 -10.79 -15.13
N MET A 71 21.25 -12.06 -15.52
CA MET A 71 22.50 -12.75 -15.83
C MET A 71 23.02 -12.16 -17.14
N GLN A 72 24.14 -11.44 -17.09
CA GLN A 72 24.89 -11.07 -18.29
C GLN A 72 25.80 -12.26 -18.64
N LEU A 73 25.59 -12.81 -19.84
CA LEU A 73 26.45 -13.79 -20.51
C LEU A 73 27.72 -13.10 -21.03
#